data_AF-A0A3P9A0L2-F1
#
_entry.id   AF-A0A3P9A0L2-F1
#
_cell.length_a   1.000
_cell.length_b   1.000
_cell.length_c   1.000
_cell.angle_alpha   90.00
_cell.angle_beta   90.00
_cell.angle_gamma   90.00
#
_symmetry.space_group_name_H-M   'P 1'
#
loop_
_entity.id
_entity.type
_entity.pdbx_description
1 polymer ?
#
loop_
_entity_poly.entity_id
_entity_poly.type
_entity_poly.pdbx_seq_one_letter_code
_entity_poly.pdbx_strand_id
1 'polypeptide(L)'
;MSNYAGVIHHATSILCSNKGSLDLQQLHRKILQRVEITEDDFWYIVKKCSRFVVVRNRERTDEWGTDCVVVAKTSLRLCRNYTKDGCRDCQELHLCKYFVYGNCRYGKGRKQCKFSHDVFSEHNYRLLRDCTLHELHEDELFLLLLQNDPSLLPEVTPRSST
;
A
#
# COMPACT_ATOMS: atom_id res chain seq x y z
N MET A 1 -8.78 -5.32 20.05
CA MET A 1 -8.82 -5.59 18.59
C MET A 1 -7.65 -6.51 18.23
N SER A 2 -7.60 -7.71 18.81
CA SER A 2 -6.30 -8.41 18.99
C SER A 2 -6.25 -9.86 18.49
N ASN A 3 -7.27 -10.39 17.80
CA ASN A 3 -7.25 -11.81 17.39
C ASN A 3 -6.71 -12.08 15.98
N TYR A 4 -6.70 -11.07 15.09
CA TYR A 4 -6.42 -11.29 13.66
C TYR A 4 -5.16 -10.56 13.15
N ALA A 5 -4.36 -9.96 14.03
CA ALA A 5 -3.20 -9.16 13.63
C ALA A 5 -2.22 -9.95 12.75
N GLY A 6 -1.94 -11.21 13.10
CA GLY A 6 -1.08 -12.10 12.31
C GLY A 6 -1.65 -12.42 10.93
N VAL A 7 -2.97 -12.68 10.84
CA VAL A 7 -3.64 -12.94 9.56
C VAL A 7 -3.63 -11.69 8.68
N ILE A 8 -3.92 -10.52 9.24
CA ILE A 8 -3.90 -9.24 8.52
C ILE A 8 -2.50 -8.95 7.98
N HIS A 9 -1.47 -9.15 8.81
CA HIS A 9 -0.08 -8.99 8.40
C HIS A 9 0.26 -9.93 7.24
N HIS A 10 -0.07 -11.21 7.39
CA HIS A 10 0.21 -12.21 6.36
C HIS A 10 -0.53 -11.93 5.05
N ALA A 11 -1.82 -11.56 5.11
CA ALA A 11 -2.61 -11.20 3.95
C ALA A 11 -2.07 -9.94 3.25
N THR A 12 -1.64 -8.93 4.02
CA THR A 12 -1.02 -7.72 3.47
C THR A 12 0.26 -8.06 2.72
N SER A 13 1.14 -8.88 3.31
CA SER A 13 2.36 -9.36 2.67
C SER A 13 2.06 -10.12 1.36
N ILE A 14 1.10 -11.07 1.38
CA ILE A 14 0.69 -11.79 0.17
C ILE A 14 0.23 -10.83 -0.92
N LEU A 15 -0.64 -9.87 -0.61
CA LEU A 15 -1.14 -8.92 -1.60
C LEU A 15 -0.02 -8.05 -2.18
N CYS A 16 0.85 -7.49 -1.34
CA CYS A 16 1.97 -6.66 -1.77
C CYS A 16 2.94 -7.43 -2.69
N SER A 17 3.26 -8.69 -2.35
CA SER A 17 4.07 -9.55 -3.22
C SER A 17 3.35 -10.01 -4.51
N ASN A 18 2.04 -9.77 -4.62
CA ASN A 18 1.26 -9.98 -5.83
C ASN A 18 0.82 -8.63 -6.46
N LYS A 19 1.68 -7.61 -6.40
CA LYS A 19 1.46 -6.28 -7.01
C LYS A 19 0.27 -5.50 -6.43
N GLY A 20 -0.08 -5.78 -5.17
CA GLY A 20 -1.10 -5.06 -4.42
C GLY A 20 -2.52 -5.62 -4.57
N SER A 21 -2.74 -6.66 -5.37
CA SER A 21 -4.07 -7.28 -5.50
C SER A 21 -4.01 -8.77 -5.81
N LEU A 22 -5.06 -9.49 -5.43
CA LEU A 22 -5.19 -10.91 -5.72
C LEU A 22 -6.66 -11.31 -5.74
N ASP A 23 -7.00 -12.33 -6.52
CA ASP A 23 -8.31 -12.96 -6.44
C ASP A 23 -8.58 -13.47 -5.00
N LEU A 24 -9.83 -13.36 -4.56
CA LEU A 24 -10.25 -13.66 -3.20
C LEU A 24 -10.03 -15.12 -2.83
N GLN A 25 -10.34 -16.06 -3.73
CA GLN A 25 -10.12 -17.49 -3.48
C GLN A 25 -8.62 -17.79 -3.44
N GLN A 26 -7.84 -17.17 -4.32
CA GLN A 26 -6.39 -17.30 -4.31
C GLN A 26 -5.76 -16.76 -3.01
N LEU A 27 -6.23 -15.62 -2.52
CA LEU A 27 -5.79 -15.05 -1.24
C LEU A 27 -6.12 -15.99 -0.08
N HIS A 28 -7.36 -16.48 -0.01
CA HIS A 28 -7.79 -17.40 1.03
C HIS A 28 -6.91 -18.66 1.06
N ARG A 29 -6.68 -19.30 -0.09
CA ARG A 29 -5.79 -20.47 -0.20
C ARG A 29 -4.36 -20.19 0.26
N LYS A 30 -3.79 -19.03 -0.09
CA LYS A 30 -2.43 -18.67 0.32
C LYS A 30 -2.34 -18.42 1.83
N ILE A 31 -3.35 -17.83 2.45
CA ILE A 31 -3.40 -17.62 3.90
C ILE A 31 -3.44 -18.97 4.64
N LEU A 32 -4.27 -19.91 4.17
CA LEU A 32 -4.42 -21.24 4.76
C LEU A 32 -3.13 -22.09 4.73
N GLN A 33 -2.13 -21.72 3.92
CA GLN A 33 -0.82 -22.39 3.91
C GLN A 33 -0.01 -22.14 5.18
N ARG A 34 -0.31 -21.07 5.93
CA ARG A 34 0.44 -20.70 7.14
C ARG A 34 -0.42 -20.49 8.37
N VAL A 35 -1.70 -20.14 8.19
CA VAL A 35 -2.59 -19.78 9.30
C VAL A 35 -3.93 -20.46 9.11
N GLU A 36 -4.39 -21.17 10.15
CA GLU A 36 -5.74 -21.70 10.21
C GLU A 36 -6.72 -20.57 10.52
N ILE A 37 -7.74 -20.42 9.67
CA ILE A 37 -8.79 -19.42 9.83
C ILE A 37 -10.10 -19.96 9.26
N THR A 38 -11.21 -19.62 9.90
CA THR A 38 -12.54 -19.97 9.38
C THR A 38 -12.90 -19.08 8.20
N GLU A 39 -13.80 -19.55 7.33
CA GLU A 39 -14.25 -18.75 6.19
C GLU A 39 -14.95 -17.45 6.64
N ASP A 40 -15.73 -17.50 7.71
CA ASP A 40 -16.41 -16.35 8.31
C ASP A 40 -15.42 -15.31 8.84
N ASP A 41 -14.36 -15.75 9.55
CA ASP A 41 -13.31 -14.85 10.04
C ASP A 41 -12.54 -14.20 8.89
N PHE A 42 -12.21 -14.97 7.84
CA PHE A 42 -11.57 -14.44 6.64
C PHE A 42 -12.42 -13.35 6.00
N TRP A 43 -13.72 -13.61 5.80
CA TRP A 43 -14.64 -12.62 5.27
C TRP A 43 -14.77 -11.38 6.16
N TYR A 44 -14.82 -11.57 7.48
CA TYR A 44 -14.84 -10.47 8.43
C TYR A 44 -13.60 -9.58 8.29
N ILE A 45 -12.40 -10.18 8.26
CA ILE A 45 -11.14 -9.45 8.11
C ILE A 45 -11.13 -8.66 6.80
N VAL A 46 -11.41 -9.32 5.68
CA VAL A 46 -11.31 -8.70 4.36
C VAL A 46 -12.35 -7.60 4.16
N LYS A 47 -13.54 -7.70 4.78
CA LYS A 47 -14.58 -6.67 4.70
C LYS A 47 -14.42 -5.53 5.70
N LYS A 48 -13.81 -5.76 6.86
CA LYS A 48 -13.74 -4.77 7.97
C LYS A 48 -12.38 -4.11 8.12
N CYS A 49 -11.30 -4.73 7.64
CA CYS A 49 -9.97 -4.14 7.73
C CYS A 49 -9.82 -3.01 6.71
N SER A 50 -9.42 -1.82 7.16
CA SER A 50 -9.18 -0.65 6.28
C SER A 50 -8.03 -0.85 5.27
N ARG A 51 -7.24 -1.91 5.45
CA ARG A 51 -6.12 -2.30 4.58
C ARG A 51 -6.57 -3.13 3.39
N PHE A 52 -7.82 -3.57 3.33
CA PHE A 52 -8.32 -4.39 2.25
C PHE A 52 -9.56 -3.74 1.64
N VAL A 53 -9.68 -3.89 0.32
CA VAL A 53 -10.90 -3.58 -0.41
C VAL A 53 -11.25 -4.77 -1.28
N VAL A 54 -12.49 -5.21 -1.19
CA VAL A 54 -13.05 -6.19 -2.11
C VAL A 54 -13.68 -5.47 -3.28
N VAL A 55 -13.21 -5.76 -4.48
CA VAL A 55 -13.75 -5.26 -5.74
C VAL A 55 -14.40 -6.44 -6.47
N ARG A 56 -15.63 -6.25 -6.93
CA ARG A 56 -16.29 -7.24 -7.80
C ARG A 56 -16.00 -6.95 -9.24
N ASN A 57 -15.60 -7.97 -9.98
CA ASN A 57 -15.69 -7.94 -11.43
C ASN A 57 -17.13 -8.35 -11.80
N ARG A 58 -17.86 -7.45 -12.48
CA ARG A 58 -19.21 -7.63 -13.05
C ARG A 58 -20.41 -7.74 -12.09
N GLU A 59 -21.54 -7.24 -12.59
CA GLU A 59 -22.86 -7.18 -11.93
C GLU A 59 -23.66 -8.49 -11.99
N ARG A 60 -23.11 -9.59 -12.50
CA ARG A 60 -23.90 -10.80 -12.76
C ARG A 60 -23.22 -12.07 -12.28
N THR A 61 -23.50 -12.40 -11.02
CA THR A 61 -24.01 -13.68 -10.51
C THR A 61 -24.12 -13.52 -9.00
N ASP A 62 -25.25 -13.92 -8.41
CA ASP A 62 -25.56 -13.76 -6.98
C ASP A 62 -24.68 -14.63 -6.05
N GLU A 63 -23.65 -15.27 -6.60
CA GLU A 63 -22.70 -16.13 -5.91
C GLU A 63 -21.50 -15.32 -5.42
N TRP A 64 -21.52 -15.00 -4.12
CA TRP A 64 -20.45 -14.28 -3.44
C TRP A 64 -19.19 -15.16 -3.36
N GLY A 65 -18.21 -14.96 -4.25
CA GLY A 65 -16.89 -15.61 -4.09
C GLY A 65 -16.10 -15.95 -5.35
N THR A 66 -16.70 -15.94 -6.54
CA THR A 66 -16.03 -16.47 -7.75
C THR A 66 -15.40 -15.39 -8.64
N ASP A 67 -15.72 -14.10 -8.44
CA ASP A 67 -15.19 -12.99 -9.25
C ASP A 67 -14.88 -11.73 -8.41
N CYS A 68 -14.27 -11.95 -7.23
CA CYS A 68 -13.89 -10.88 -6.32
C CYS A 68 -12.37 -10.75 -6.26
N VAL A 69 -11.86 -9.53 -6.43
CA VAL A 69 -10.45 -9.19 -6.23
C VAL A 69 -10.30 -8.46 -4.91
N VAL A 70 -9.37 -8.91 -4.08
CA VAL A 70 -8.95 -8.20 -2.87
C VAL A 70 -7.76 -7.33 -3.20
N VAL A 71 -7.83 -6.07 -2.77
CA VAL A 71 -6.86 -5.03 -3.08
C VAL A 71 -6.30 -4.48 -1.77
N ALA A 72 -4.97 -4.42 -1.67
CA ALA A 72 -4.28 -3.83 -0.54
C ALA A 72 -4.38 -2.30 -0.53
N LYS A 73 -4.56 -1.75 0.67
CA LYS A 73 -4.66 -0.33 0.93
C LYS A 73 -3.74 0.09 2.07
N THR A 74 -3.32 1.34 2.00
CA THR A 74 -2.61 2.01 3.09
C THR A 74 -3.13 3.43 3.25
N SER A 75 -3.05 3.95 4.48
CA SER A 75 -3.27 5.37 4.78
C SER A 75 -2.01 6.21 4.60
N LEU A 76 -0.84 5.60 4.39
CA LEU A 76 0.41 6.33 4.21
C LEU A 76 0.40 7.13 2.91
N ARG A 77 0.87 8.37 3.00
CA ARG A 77 1.00 9.33 1.89
C ARG A 77 2.39 9.96 1.96
N LEU A 78 2.87 10.52 0.86
CA LEU A 78 4.08 11.33 0.86
C LEU A 78 3.78 12.72 1.43
N CYS A 79 4.69 13.20 2.27
CA CYS A 79 4.60 14.55 2.79
C CYS A 79 4.83 15.58 1.68
N ARG A 80 3.82 16.39 1.40
CA ARG A 80 3.88 17.43 0.35
C ARG A 80 4.82 18.59 0.69
N ASN A 81 5.01 18.83 1.99
CA ASN A 81 5.81 19.94 2.51
C ASN A 81 7.18 19.49 3.02
N TYR A 82 7.61 18.27 2.68
CA TYR A 82 8.85 17.73 3.19
C TYR A 82 10.05 18.57 2.74
N THR A 83 10.78 19.05 3.73
CA THR A 83 12.09 19.66 3.60
C THR A 83 12.99 19.02 4.65
N LYS A 84 14.26 18.77 4.32
CA LYS A 84 15.18 18.06 5.23
C LYS A 84 15.30 18.72 6.61
N ASP A 85 15.21 20.05 6.67
CA ASP A 85 15.46 20.82 7.89
C ASP A 85 14.19 21.35 8.56
N GLY A 86 13.04 21.31 7.88
CA GLY A 86 11.81 22.00 8.31
C GLY A 86 10.65 21.09 8.70
N CYS A 87 10.69 19.79 8.40
CA CYS A 87 9.58 18.89 8.68
C CYS A 87 9.80 18.12 9.99
N ARG A 88 9.01 18.44 11.02
CA ARG A 88 9.04 17.80 12.35
C ARG A 88 7.64 17.27 12.68
N ASP A 89 7.58 16.17 13.44
CA ASP A 89 6.34 15.53 13.91
C ASP A 89 5.31 15.21 12.80
N CYS A 90 5.79 14.91 11.60
CA CYS A 90 4.95 14.58 10.45
C CYS A 90 4.39 13.15 10.54
N GLN A 91 3.18 12.93 10.04
CA GLN A 91 2.56 11.59 9.93
C GLN A 91 2.55 11.06 8.49
N GLU A 92 3.31 11.71 7.60
CA GLU A 92 3.45 11.36 6.19
C GLU A 92 4.91 10.97 5.90
N LEU A 93 5.09 10.19 4.83
CA LEU A 93 6.40 9.68 4.42
C LEU A 93 7.28 10.78 3.83
N HIS A 94 8.50 10.84 4.32
CA HIS A 94 9.55 11.73 3.82
C HIS A 94 10.30 11.03 2.70
N LEU A 95 9.81 11.15 1.46
CA LEU A 95 10.40 10.52 0.28
C LEU A 95 10.37 11.43 -0.94
N CYS A 96 11.34 11.24 -1.83
CA CYS A 96 11.34 11.85 -3.14
C CYS A 96 10.29 11.17 -4.02
N LYS A 97 9.28 11.92 -4.51
CA LYS A 97 8.28 11.37 -5.45
C LYS A 97 8.91 10.76 -6.71
N TYR A 98 9.96 11.38 -7.25
CA TYR A 98 10.66 10.85 -8.43
C TYR A 98 11.47 9.59 -8.13
N PHE A 99 11.87 9.40 -6.87
CA PHE A 99 12.51 8.16 -6.45
C PHE A 99 11.49 7.03 -6.41
N VAL A 100 10.29 7.28 -5.87
CA VAL A 100 9.15 6.34 -5.92
C VAL A 100 8.78 5.97 -7.37
N TYR A 101 8.85 6.91 -8.32
CA TYR A 101 8.65 6.62 -9.75
C TYR A 101 9.82 5.87 -10.42
N GLY A 102 10.95 5.67 -9.73
CA GLY A 102 12.17 5.08 -10.30
C GLY A 102 12.93 5.99 -11.28
N ASN A 103 12.54 7.27 -11.42
CA ASN A 103 13.08 8.18 -12.44
C ASN A 103 13.83 9.41 -11.88
N CYS A 104 14.12 9.43 -10.57
CA CYS A 104 14.88 10.51 -9.96
C CYS A 104 16.27 10.61 -10.59
N ARG A 105 16.58 11.80 -11.11
CA ARG A 105 17.85 12.13 -11.77
C ARG A 105 18.97 12.46 -10.78
N TYR A 106 18.67 12.57 -9.49
CA TYR A 106 19.58 12.93 -8.41
C TYR A 106 19.86 11.70 -7.52
N GLY A 107 21.00 11.64 -6.83
CA GLY A 107 21.33 10.54 -5.91
C GLY A 107 22.00 9.28 -6.50
N LYS A 108 22.06 9.13 -7.83
CA LYS A 108 22.83 8.06 -8.51
C LYS A 108 24.16 8.58 -9.07
N GLY A 109 25.03 9.13 -8.20
CA GLY A 109 26.34 9.68 -8.60
C GLY A 109 26.33 11.10 -9.20
N ARG A 110 25.16 11.76 -9.25
CA ARG A 110 25.04 13.20 -9.55
C ARG A 110 25.01 14.01 -8.25
N LYS A 111 24.56 15.27 -8.33
CA LYS A 111 24.22 16.09 -7.15
C LYS A 111 23.24 15.34 -6.24
N GLN A 112 23.38 15.57 -4.93
CA GLN A 112 22.52 14.99 -3.91
C GLN A 112 21.07 15.40 -4.13
N CYS A 113 20.14 14.46 -3.95
CA CYS A 113 18.71 14.79 -3.98
C CYS A 113 18.36 15.67 -2.78
N LYS A 114 17.58 16.72 -3.03
CA LYS A 114 17.03 17.59 -1.98
C LYS A 114 16.02 16.87 -1.09
N PHE A 115 15.39 15.82 -1.61
CA PHE A 115 14.46 14.95 -0.89
C PHE A 115 15.14 13.64 -0.49
N SER A 116 14.53 12.89 0.43
CA SER A 116 15.07 11.62 0.93
C SER A 116 14.83 10.49 -0.06
N HIS A 117 15.82 9.61 -0.21
CA HIS A 117 15.70 8.33 -0.91
C HIS A 117 15.77 7.16 0.09
N ASP A 118 15.77 7.44 1.38
CA ASP A 118 15.83 6.44 2.43
C ASP A 118 14.40 6.05 2.86
N VAL A 119 13.91 4.94 2.29
CA VAL A 119 12.58 4.38 2.60
C VAL A 119 12.46 4.00 4.07
N PHE A 120 13.55 3.50 4.67
CA PHE A 120 13.59 2.99 6.03
C PHE A 120 14.27 3.94 7.01
N SER A 121 14.31 5.25 6.68
CA SER A 121 14.74 6.27 7.63
C SER A 121 13.97 6.16 8.94
N GLU A 122 14.58 6.59 10.05
CA GLU A 122 13.97 6.47 11.39
C GLU A 122 12.52 7.00 11.45
N HIS A 123 12.25 8.10 10.76
CA HIS A 123 10.91 8.68 10.63
C HIS A 123 9.95 7.74 9.88
N ASN A 124 10.32 7.34 8.66
CA ASN A 124 9.48 6.51 7.81
C ASN A 124 9.24 5.12 8.41
N TYR A 125 10.26 4.54 9.06
CA TYR A 125 10.18 3.21 9.66
C TYR A 125 9.09 3.12 10.72
N ARG A 126 8.93 4.16 11.55
CA ARG A 126 7.85 4.23 12.55
C ARG A 126 6.48 4.16 11.89
N LEU A 127 6.24 4.99 10.86
CA LEU A 127 4.98 5.02 10.10
C LEU A 127 4.70 3.70 9.36
N LEU A 128 5.73 3.11 8.76
CA LEU A 128 5.65 1.80 8.09
C LEU A 128 5.31 0.70 9.09
N ARG A 129 5.89 0.73 10.30
CA ARG A 129 5.62 -0.25 11.36
C ARG A 129 4.18 -0.16 11.85
N ASP A 130 3.64 1.04 12.03
CA ASP A 130 2.25 1.25 12.47
C ASP A 130 1.25 0.69 11.45
N CYS A 131 1.60 0.72 10.16
CA CYS A 131 0.83 0.09 9.09
C CYS A 131 1.22 -1.37 8.82
N THR A 132 2.18 -1.93 9.55
CA THR A 132 2.83 -3.24 9.36
C THR A 132 3.38 -3.49 7.95
N LEU A 133 3.88 -2.44 7.31
CA LEU A 133 4.48 -2.45 5.98
C LEU A 133 6.02 -2.47 6.00
N HIS A 134 6.63 -2.42 7.19
CA HIS A 134 8.08 -2.34 7.40
C HIS A 134 8.88 -3.56 6.91
N GLU A 135 8.25 -4.71 6.67
CA GLU A 135 8.91 -5.92 6.15
C GLU A 135 8.83 -6.02 4.61
N LEU A 136 8.13 -5.10 3.94
CA LEU A 136 7.98 -5.11 2.49
C LEU A 136 9.24 -4.58 1.79
N HIS A 137 9.49 -5.08 0.59
CA HIS A 137 10.56 -4.54 -0.26
C HIS A 137 10.20 -3.14 -0.78
N GLU A 138 11.20 -2.32 -1.11
CA GLU A 138 10.98 -0.95 -1.61
C GLU A 138 10.06 -0.91 -2.83
N ASP A 139 10.23 -1.82 -3.79
CA ASP A 139 9.40 -1.89 -5.00
C ASP A 139 7.93 -2.20 -4.68
N GLU A 140 7.67 -3.07 -3.70
CA GLU A 140 6.31 -3.40 -3.25
C GLU A 140 5.65 -2.20 -2.54
N LEU A 141 6.42 -1.49 -1.73
CA LEU A 141 5.99 -0.24 -1.09
C LEU A 141 5.66 0.83 -2.13
N PHE A 142 6.48 0.98 -3.17
CA PHE A 142 6.23 1.98 -4.22
C PHE A 142 4.96 1.68 -4.99
N LEU A 143 4.72 0.42 -5.36
CA LEU A 143 3.45 0.02 -5.99
C LEU A 143 2.25 0.33 -5.09
N LEU A 144 2.35 -0.01 -3.81
CA LEU A 144 1.29 0.26 -2.84
C LEU A 144 1.04 1.77 -2.69
N LEU A 145 2.09 2.59 -2.62
CA LEU A 145 1.97 4.05 -2.53
C LEU A 145 1.36 4.65 -3.79
N LEU A 146 1.81 4.23 -4.99
CA LEU A 146 1.27 4.71 -6.26
C LEU A 146 -0.24 4.45 -6.39
N GLN A 147 -0.69 3.32 -5.86
CA GLN A 147 -2.10 2.96 -5.85
C GLN A 147 -2.93 3.77 -4.84
N ASN A 148 -2.32 4.19 -3.73
CA ASN A 148 -3.04 4.75 -2.59
C ASN A 148 -2.89 6.27 -2.44
N ASP A 149 -1.85 6.89 -3.00
CA ASP A 149 -1.56 8.32 -2.85
C ASP A 149 -1.87 9.11 -4.15
N PRO A 150 -2.97 9.89 -4.18
CA PRO A 150 -3.32 10.70 -5.34
C PRO A 150 -2.28 11.75 -5.71
N SER A 151 -1.42 12.18 -4.77
CA SER A 151 -0.36 13.15 -5.08
C SER A 151 0.76 12.56 -5.95
N LEU A 152 0.80 11.22 -6.05
CA LEU A 152 1.69 10.51 -6.96
C LEU A 152 1.09 10.31 -8.34
N LEU A 153 -0.19 10.63 -8.56
CA LEU A 153 -0.83 10.50 -9.87
C LEU A 153 -0.54 11.74 -10.74
N PRO A 154 -0.56 11.60 -12.08
CA PRO A 154 -0.46 12.74 -12.97
C PRO A 154 -1.56 13.78 -12.70
N GLU A 155 -1.24 15.06 -12.86
CA GLU A 155 -2.24 16.13 -12.79
C GLU A 155 -3.27 15.96 -13.91
N VAL A 156 -4.54 15.84 -13.55
CA VAL A 156 -5.64 15.83 -14.51
C VAL A 156 -6.04 17.28 -14.75
N THR A 157 -5.61 17.87 -15.88
CA THR A 157 -6.11 19.19 -16.28
C THR A 157 -7.59 19.05 -16.66
N PRO A 158 -8.52 19.81 -16.04
CA PRO A 158 -9.89 19.83 -16.53
C PRO A 158 -9.87 20.34 -17.97
N ARG A 159 -10.59 19.66 -18.88
CA ARG A 159 -10.80 20.17 -20.24
C ARG A 159 -11.45 21.54 -20.09
N SER A 160 -10.78 22.58 -20.57
CA SER A 160 -11.37 23.89 -20.76
C SER A 160 -12.56 23.72 -21.69
N SER A 161 -13.77 23.85 -21.14
CA SER A 161 -14.99 23.99 -21.93
C SER A 161 -14.87 25.31 -22.70
N THR A 162 -14.50 25.22 -23.98
CA THR A 162 -14.71 26.28 -24.97
C THR A 162 -16.17 26.34 -25.36
#